data_AF-A0A1Y1JU09-F1
#
_entry.id   AF-A0A1Y1JU09-F1
#
_cell.length_a   1.000
_cell.length_b   1.000
_cell.length_c   1.000
_cell.angle_alpha   90.00
_cell.angle_beta   90.00
_cell.angle_gamma   90.00
#
_symmetry.space_group_name_H-M   'P 1'
#
loop_
_entity.id
_entity.type
_entity.pdbx_description
1 polymer ?
#
loop_
_entity_poly.entity_id
_entity_poly.type
_entity_poly.pdbx_seq_one_letter_code
_entity_poly.pdbx_strand_id
1 'polypeptide(L)'
;EHEEEVEDIHSDAQSDDDLEVDVPQENNVQLRRSERLRKEKTYTDHVLYLVSEAMNEEPSTVSEALSSDDAEKWRKAMDEEYESLINNEVWTLVEKPENQKIVQCKWVYQLK
;
A
#
# COMPACT_ATOMS: atom_id res chain seq x y z
N GLU A 1 23.03 29.27 53.32
CA GLU A 1 22.93 28.24 54.38
C GLU A 1 21.61 28.48 55.10
N HIS A 2 20.90 27.41 55.44
CA HIS A 2 19.55 27.34 56.04
C HIS A 2 18.40 28.06 55.29
N GLU A 3 17.23 27.47 55.01
CA GLU A 3 16.38 26.46 55.69
C GLU A 3 15.55 27.01 56.86
N GLU A 4 14.23 26.83 56.70
CA GLU A 4 13.25 26.47 57.75
C GLU A 4 12.86 27.57 58.78
N GLU A 5 11.67 27.63 59.38
CA GLU A 5 10.43 26.80 59.41
C GLU A 5 9.25 27.78 59.75
N VAL A 6 8.03 27.68 59.18
CA VAL A 6 6.76 27.11 59.72
C VAL A 6 6.45 27.46 61.21
N GLU A 7 5.24 27.73 61.73
CA GLU A 7 3.85 27.96 61.26
C GLU A 7 3.20 29.03 62.18
N ASP A 8 1.99 29.53 61.88
CA ASP A 8 0.91 29.50 62.90
C ASP A 8 -0.49 29.57 62.25
N ILE A 9 -1.49 28.99 62.92
CA ILE A 9 -2.78 28.56 62.34
C ILE A 9 -3.98 29.30 62.99
N HIS A 10 -5.17 29.21 62.37
CA HIS A 10 -6.52 29.55 62.87
C HIS A 10 -6.99 31.01 62.60
N SER A 11 -8.27 31.31 62.36
CA SER A 11 -9.52 30.52 62.24
C SER A 11 -10.57 31.39 61.52
N ASP A 12 -11.20 30.92 60.42
CA ASP A 12 -12.58 30.37 60.40
C ASP A 12 -13.60 31.37 59.78
N ALA A 13 -14.77 30.87 59.39
CA ALA A 13 -15.94 31.53 58.78
C ALA A 13 -15.86 31.96 57.29
N GLN A 14 -16.34 31.07 56.41
CA GLN A 14 -17.45 31.28 55.46
C GLN A 14 -17.41 32.59 54.62
N SER A 15 -17.29 32.55 53.29
CA SER A 15 -18.35 32.17 52.32
C SER A 15 -17.83 32.47 50.87
N ASP A 16 -18.39 32.00 49.74
CA ASP A 16 -19.56 31.17 49.42
C ASP A 16 -19.36 30.45 48.04
N ASP A 17 -20.42 29.87 47.44
CA ASP A 17 -20.50 29.36 46.04
C ASP A 17 -19.66 28.10 45.69
N ASP A 18 -19.98 26.96 46.33
CA ASP A 18 -19.76 25.64 45.73
C ASP A 18 -20.76 25.43 44.56
N LEU A 19 -20.28 25.57 43.33
CA LEU A 19 -21.04 25.22 42.13
C LEU A 19 -21.31 23.71 42.10
N GLU A 20 -22.59 23.31 42.17
CA GLU A 20 -22.98 21.92 41.89
C GLU A 20 -22.55 21.52 40.47
N VAL A 21 -21.49 20.71 40.38
CA VAL A 21 -21.10 20.08 39.12
C VAL A 21 -22.13 18.99 38.81
N ASP A 22 -23.08 19.32 37.94
CA ASP A 22 -24.01 18.35 37.33
C ASP A 22 -23.19 17.27 36.60
N VAL A 23 -22.95 16.15 37.30
CA VAL A 23 -22.33 14.96 36.72
C VAL A 23 -23.33 14.38 35.74
N PRO A 24 -23.09 14.44 34.41
CA PRO A 24 -24.07 13.99 33.46
C PRO A 24 -24.31 12.50 33.68
N GLN A 25 -25.55 12.11 34.03
CA GLN A 25 -25.89 10.70 34.15
C GLN A 25 -25.43 9.96 32.90
N GLU A 26 -24.87 8.76 33.07
CA GLU A 26 -24.54 7.86 31.98
C GLU A 26 -25.81 7.49 31.20
N ASN A 27 -26.16 8.35 30.25
CA ASN A 27 -27.19 8.08 29.26
C ASN A 27 -26.73 6.84 28.51
N ASN A 28 -27.39 5.71 28.79
CA ASN A 28 -27.15 4.44 28.11
C ASN A 28 -27.59 4.57 26.64
N VAL A 29 -26.74 5.17 25.81
CA VAL A 29 -26.96 5.37 24.38
C VAL A 29 -26.93 3.99 23.73
N GLN A 30 -28.12 3.39 23.61
CA GLN A 30 -28.30 2.19 22.82
C GLN A 30 -27.90 2.51 21.38
N LEU A 31 -26.74 1.99 20.96
CA LEU A 31 -26.25 2.12 19.60
C LEU A 31 -27.34 1.59 18.66
N ARG A 32 -27.94 2.47 17.85
CA ARG A 32 -28.99 2.13 16.89
C ARG A 32 -28.41 1.22 15.80
N ARG A 33 -28.39 -0.08 16.09
CA ARG A 33 -27.85 -1.11 15.20
C ARG A 33 -28.65 -1.10 13.90
N SER A 34 -27.94 -1.09 12.78
CA SER A 34 -28.57 -1.20 11.46
C SER A 34 -29.29 -2.54 11.32
N GLU A 35 -30.60 -2.50 11.13
CA GLU A 35 -31.44 -3.66 10.77
C GLU A 35 -31.30 -4.06 9.29
N ARG A 36 -30.57 -3.26 8.48
CA ARG A 36 -30.31 -3.58 7.06
C ARG A 36 -29.64 -4.94 6.98
N LEU A 37 -30.25 -5.87 6.22
CA LEU A 37 -29.65 -7.15 5.90
C LEU A 37 -28.26 -6.93 5.30
N ARG A 38 -27.24 -7.48 5.95
CA ARG A 38 -25.86 -7.43 5.46
C ARG A 38 -25.78 -8.31 4.22
N LYS A 39 -25.71 -7.70 3.03
CA LYS A 39 -25.33 -8.43 1.82
C LYS A 39 -23.91 -8.95 2.01
N GLU A 40 -23.71 -10.23 1.72
CA GLU A 40 -22.38 -10.84 1.77
C GLU A 40 -21.45 -10.21 0.73
N LYS A 41 -20.17 -10.11 1.06
CA LYS A 41 -19.15 -9.64 0.12
C LYS A 41 -18.87 -10.77 -0.87
N THR A 42 -19.38 -10.63 -2.09
CA THR A 42 -19.07 -11.55 -3.19
C THR A 42 -17.71 -11.18 -3.79
N TYR A 43 -16.68 -11.99 -3.53
CA TYR A 43 -15.32 -11.80 -4.05
C TYR A 43 -15.13 -12.38 -5.46
N THR A 44 -16.19 -12.42 -6.28
CA THR A 44 -16.19 -13.08 -7.60
C THR A 44 -15.13 -12.52 -8.55
N ASP A 45 -14.90 -11.21 -8.51
CA ASP A 45 -13.89 -10.51 -9.30
C ASP A 45 -12.47 -10.92 -8.90
N HIS A 46 -12.17 -10.92 -7.59
CA HIS A 46 -10.88 -11.37 -7.07
C HIS A 46 -10.62 -12.87 -7.32
N VAL A 47 -11.67 -13.71 -7.28
CA VAL A 47 -11.56 -15.14 -7.64
C VAL A 47 -11.29 -15.29 -9.13
N LEU A 48 -11.95 -14.51 -9.99
CA LEU A 48 -11.71 -14.52 -11.43
C LEU A 48 -10.27 -14.10 -11.76
N TYR A 49 -9.77 -13.02 -11.15
CA TYR A 49 -8.39 -12.57 -11.30
C TYR A 49 -7.38 -13.67 -10.92
N LEU A 50 -7.51 -14.26 -9.72
CA LEU A 50 -6.62 -15.35 -9.28
C LEU A 50 -6.67 -16.58 -10.19
N VAL A 51 -7.86 -16.91 -10.73
CA VAL A 51 -7.99 -18.01 -11.70
C VAL A 51 -7.30 -17.66 -13.01
N SER A 52 -7.44 -16.44 -13.53
CA SER A 52 -6.72 -16.03 -14.74
C SER A 52 -5.20 -16.03 -14.54
N GLU A 53 -4.70 -15.50 -13.42
CA GLU A 53 -3.27 -15.51 -13.09
C GLU A 53 -2.72 -16.93 -12.95
N ALA A 54 -3.48 -17.85 -12.36
CA ALA A 54 -3.10 -19.27 -12.22
C ALA A 54 -3.23 -20.09 -13.51
N MET A 55 -3.96 -19.60 -14.53
CA MET A 55 -4.08 -20.24 -15.85
C MET A 55 -3.18 -19.62 -16.93
N ASN A 56 -2.61 -18.45 -16.66
CA ASN A 56 -1.67 -17.79 -17.56
C ASN A 56 -0.25 -18.32 -17.33
N GLU A 57 0.22 -19.20 -18.21
CA GLU A 57 1.63 -19.63 -18.25
C GLU A 57 2.50 -18.55 -18.93
N GLU A 58 2.68 -17.40 -18.26
CA GLU A 58 3.55 -16.33 -18.75
C GLU A 58 5.03 -16.74 -18.66
N PRO A 59 5.79 -16.63 -19.77
CA PRO A 59 7.16 -17.13 -19.81
C PRO A 59 8.09 -16.29 -18.94
N SER A 60 8.80 -16.95 -18.03
CA SER A 60 9.76 -16.32 -17.12
C SER A 60 11.09 -15.95 -17.78
N THR A 61 11.39 -16.54 -18.95
CA THR A 61 12.62 -16.37 -19.71
C THR A 61 12.38 -16.24 -21.22
N VAL A 62 13.35 -15.64 -21.93
CA VAL A 62 13.33 -15.50 -23.41
C VAL A 62 13.23 -16.87 -24.11
N SER A 63 13.92 -17.88 -23.60
CA SER A 63 13.92 -19.23 -24.19
C SER A 63 12.55 -19.90 -24.06
N GLU A 64 11.87 -19.69 -22.95
CA GLU A 64 10.52 -20.19 -22.68
C GLU A 64 9.51 -19.48 -23.59
N ALA A 65 9.58 -18.15 -23.68
CA ALA A 65 8.74 -17.35 -24.57
C ALA A 65 8.86 -17.79 -26.03
N LEU A 66 10.09 -17.96 -26.53
CA LEU A 66 10.39 -18.39 -27.89
C LEU A 66 10.16 -19.90 -28.14
N SER A 67 9.85 -20.69 -27.11
CA SER A 67 9.48 -22.11 -27.23
C SER A 67 7.98 -22.37 -27.02
N SER A 68 7.23 -21.35 -26.63
CA SER A 68 5.77 -21.41 -26.45
C SER A 68 5.02 -21.35 -27.78
N ASP A 69 3.75 -21.78 -27.80
CA ASP A 69 2.88 -21.66 -28.98
C ASP A 69 2.70 -20.19 -29.45
N ASP A 70 2.89 -19.23 -28.53
CA ASP A 70 2.81 -17.80 -28.77
C ASP A 70 4.17 -17.14 -29.09
N ALA A 71 5.21 -17.92 -29.40
CA ALA A 71 6.55 -17.44 -29.72
C ALA A 71 6.60 -16.33 -30.79
N GLU A 72 5.74 -16.39 -31.82
CA GLU A 72 5.65 -15.33 -32.84
C GLU A 72 5.12 -14.01 -32.27
N LYS A 73 4.14 -14.06 -31.36
CA LYS A 73 3.60 -12.87 -30.69
C LYS A 73 4.64 -12.26 -29.75
N TRP A 74 5.32 -13.10 -28.97
CA TRP A 74 6.39 -12.64 -28.07
C TRP A 74 7.56 -12.03 -28.83
N ARG A 75 7.95 -12.63 -29.96
CA ARG A 75 8.96 -12.06 -30.84
C ARG A 75 8.53 -10.71 -31.41
N LYS A 76 7.32 -10.62 -31.95
CA LYS A 76 6.76 -9.36 -32.47
C LYS A 76 6.74 -8.25 -31.41
N ALA A 77 6.38 -8.57 -30.17
CA ALA A 77 6.40 -7.61 -29.07
C ALA A 77 7.83 -7.16 -28.68
N MET A 78 8.82 -8.06 -28.73
CA MET A 78 10.24 -7.70 -28.52
C MET A 78 10.77 -6.81 -29.65
N ASP A 79 10.44 -7.14 -30.90
CA ASP A 79 10.84 -6.38 -32.07
C ASP A 79 10.20 -4.97 -32.05
N GLU A 80 8.91 -4.86 -31.72
CA GLU A 80 8.18 -3.59 -31.55
C GLU A 80 8.78 -2.71 -30.43
N GLU A 81 9.14 -3.28 -29.28
CA GLU A 81 9.77 -2.51 -28.19
C GLU A 81 11.20 -2.10 -28.54
N TYR A 82 11.95 -2.93 -29.26
CA TYR A 82 13.27 -2.55 -29.78
C TYR A 82 13.17 -1.40 -30.79
N GLU A 83 12.20 -1.43 -31.71
CA GLU A 83 11.91 -0.32 -32.62
C GLU A 83 11.45 0.94 -31.86
N SER A 84 10.65 0.80 -30.80
CA SER A 84 10.24 1.90 -29.92
C SER A 84 11.45 2.60 -29.30
N LEU A 85 12.40 1.82 -28.77
CA LEU A 85 13.64 2.32 -28.17
C LEU A 85 14.54 3.03 -29.20
N ILE A 86 14.63 2.54 -30.44
CA ILE A 86 15.36 3.20 -31.53
C ILE A 86 14.68 4.52 -31.91
N ASN A 87 13.37 4.50 -32.19
CA ASN A 87 12.61 5.66 -32.65
C ASN A 87 12.57 6.81 -31.63
N ASN A 88 12.66 6.49 -30.33
CA ASN A 88 12.68 7.48 -29.27
C ASN A 88 14.08 8.10 -29.02
N GLU A 89 15.15 7.56 -29.64
CA GLU A 89 16.56 7.98 -29.48
C GLU A 89 17.04 8.07 -28.01
N VAL A 90 16.40 7.35 -27.09
CA VAL A 90 16.62 7.47 -25.62
C VAL A 90 17.92 6.81 -25.11
N TRP A 91 18.67 6.14 -25.98
CA TRP A 91 19.88 5.40 -25.62
C TRP A 91 20.93 5.47 -26.72
N THR A 92 22.19 5.42 -26.32
CA THR A 92 23.34 5.28 -27.22
C THR A 92 24.12 4.03 -26.82
N LEU A 93 24.56 3.25 -27.81
CA LEU A 93 25.43 2.11 -27.56
C LEU A 93 26.85 2.61 -27.25
N VAL A 94 27.36 2.28 -26.07
CA VAL A 94 28.70 2.66 -25.61
C VAL A 94 29.46 1.40 -25.21
N GLU A 95 30.77 1.38 -25.46
CA GLU A 95 31.64 0.29 -24.98
C GLU A 95 31.60 0.19 -23.44
N LYS A 96 31.79 -1.03 -22.91
CA LYS A 96 31.81 -1.26 -21.47
C LYS A 96 32.91 -0.44 -20.80
N PRO A 97 32.61 0.52 -19.92
CA PRO A 97 33.63 1.26 -19.19
C PRO A 97 34.36 0.34 -18.21
N GLU A 98 35.69 0.48 -18.14
CA GLU A 98 36.52 -0.29 -17.21
C GLU A 98 36.13 0.00 -15.75
N ASN A 99 36.16 -1.04 -14.92
CA ASN A 99 35.93 -0.99 -13.47
C ASN A 99 34.55 -0.47 -13.01
N GLN A 100 33.56 -0.35 -13.90
CA GLN A 100 32.18 0.03 -13.54
C GLN A 100 31.21 -1.17 -13.47
N LYS A 101 30.19 -1.03 -12.63
CA LYS A 101 29.05 -1.97 -12.56
C LYS A 101 28.00 -1.56 -13.59
N ILE A 102 27.75 -2.42 -14.58
CA ILE A 102 26.67 -2.24 -15.56
C ILE A 102 25.33 -2.61 -14.91
N VAL A 103 24.28 -1.83 -15.19
CA VAL A 103 22.89 -2.17 -14.84
C VAL A 103 22.41 -3.30 -15.75
N GLN A 104 21.90 -4.39 -15.17
CA GLN A 104 21.34 -5.50 -15.96
C GLN A 104 19.95 -5.14 -16.47
N CYS A 105 19.68 -5.47 -17.73
CA CYS A 105 18.34 -5.42 -18.34
C CYS A 105 17.78 -6.85 -18.45
N LYS A 106 16.49 -7.03 -18.20
CA LYS A 106 15.78 -8.31 -18.36
C LYS A 106 14.45 -8.05 -19.08
N TRP A 107 14.08 -8.92 -20.01
CA TRP A 107 12.72 -8.97 -20.55
C TRP A 107 11.73 -9.43 -19.49
N VAL A 108 10.56 -8.78 -19.48
CA VAL A 108 9.37 -9.16 -18.71
C VAL A 108 8.27 -9.41 -19.72
N TYR A 109 7.72 -10.61 -19.73
CA TYR A 109 6.62 -11.01 -20.59
C TYR A 109 5.35 -11.00 -19.76
N GLN A 110 4.37 -10.22 -20.18
CA GLN A 110 3.08 -10.10 -19.50
C GLN A 110 1.98 -9.85 -20.53
N LEU A 111 0.85 -10.53 -20.39
CA LEU A 111 -0.36 -10.33 -21.18
C LEU A 111 -1.14 -9.12 -20.63
N LYS A 112 -1.83 -8.41 -21.53
CA LYS A 112 -2.63 -7.20 -21.22
C LYS A 112 -4.12 -7.44 -21.36
#